data_AF-A0A2S6Q291-F1
#
_entry.id   AF-A0A2S6Q291-F1
#
_cell.length_a   1.000
_cell.length_b   1.000
_cell.length_c   1.000
_cell.angle_alpha   90.00
_cell.angle_beta   90.00
_cell.angle_gamma   90.00
#
_symmetry.space_group_name_H-M   'P 1'
#
loop_
_entity.id
_entity.type
_entity.pdbx_description
1 polymer ?
#
loop_
_entity_poly.entity_id
_entity_poly.type
_entity_poly.pdbx_seq_one_letter_code
_entity_poly.pdbx_strand_id
1 'polypeptide(L)'
;MKTETYVGDGTRGLVSNEILEPTELAPGAAGTDSGGIWWASSVCGGRPAVHVMWLSYPYDRIVPDRLEALFRAYVDDAAERRGCTDVVRPDAADFARN
;
A
#
# COMPACT_ATOMS: atom_id res chain seq x y z
N MET A 1 -4.06 -0.33 12.86
CA MET A 1 -4.08 -0.41 11.39
C MET A 1 -4.59 0.91 10.83
N LYS A 2 -3.98 1.42 9.76
CA LYS A 2 -4.36 2.65 9.06
C LYS A 2 -4.28 2.41 7.56
N THR A 3 -5.19 3.01 6.79
CA THR A 3 -5.17 2.96 5.32
C THR A 3 -5.34 4.36 4.76
N GLU A 4 -4.52 4.77 3.80
CA GLU A 4 -4.64 6.07 3.14
C GLU A 4 -4.35 5.97 1.65
N THR A 5 -5.11 6.72 0.85
CA THR A 5 -4.89 6.84 -0.59
C THR A 5 -4.48 8.26 -0.93
N TYR A 6 -3.30 8.39 -1.52
CA TYR A 6 -2.74 9.63 -2.03
C TYR A 6 -2.94 9.70 -3.53
N VAL A 7 -3.27 10.89 -4.07
CA VAL A 7 -3.55 11.08 -5.50
C VAL A 7 -2.91 12.37 -6.00
N GLY A 8 -2.42 12.35 -7.24
CA GLY A 8 -1.82 13.50 -7.90
C GLY A 8 -0.57 13.97 -7.16
N ASP A 9 -0.47 15.27 -6.88
CA ASP A 9 0.70 15.84 -6.21
C ASP A 9 0.91 15.28 -4.79
N GLY A 10 -0.13 14.72 -4.17
CA GLY A 10 -0.03 14.05 -2.87
C GLY A 10 0.80 12.76 -2.87
N THR A 11 1.16 12.23 -4.04
CA THR A 11 2.03 11.05 -4.15
C THR A 11 3.52 11.39 -4.12
N ARG A 12 3.91 12.67 -4.13
CA ARG A 12 5.32 13.07 -4.17
C ARG A 12 5.97 13.00 -2.79
N GLY A 13 7.17 12.43 -2.74
CA GLY A 13 7.96 12.35 -1.51
C GLY A 13 7.38 11.41 -0.45
N LEU A 14 6.48 10.50 -0.85
CA LEU A 14 5.99 9.48 0.05
C LEU A 14 7.11 8.49 0.36
N VAL A 15 7.35 8.32 1.65
CA VAL A 15 8.34 7.39 2.18
C VAL A 15 7.72 6.54 3.26
N SER A 16 8.28 5.35 3.44
CA SER A 16 7.88 4.41 4.47
C SER A 16 8.23 4.97 5.86
N ASN A 17 7.64 4.42 6.92
CA ASN A 17 7.84 4.92 8.28
C ASN A 17 9.11 4.37 8.94
N GLU A 18 9.99 3.72 8.17
CA GLU A 18 11.28 3.24 8.65
C GLU A 18 12.23 4.41 8.94
N ILE A 19 12.85 4.36 10.12
CA ILE A 19 13.71 5.45 10.61
C ILE A 19 15.11 5.40 9.97
N LEU A 20 15.63 4.21 9.71
CA LEU A 20 17.01 4.01 9.24
C LEU A 20 17.10 3.99 7.71
N GLU A 21 16.21 3.24 7.05
CA GLU A 21 16.21 3.04 5.61
C GLU A 21 14.78 3.18 5.06
N PRO A 22 14.25 4.42 4.98
CA PRO A 22 12.91 4.65 4.46
C PRO A 22 12.83 4.20 3.00
N THR A 23 11.81 3.39 2.69
CA THR A 23 11.54 2.98 1.30
C THR A 23 10.71 4.04 0.62
N GLU A 24 11.03 4.38 -0.64
CA GLU A 24 10.21 5.31 -1.43
C GLU A 24 8.94 4.61 -1.97
N LEU A 25 7.78 5.24 -1.77
CA LEU A 25 6.50 4.74 -2.25
C LEU A 25 6.17 5.41 -3.60
N ALA A 26 6.94 5.05 -4.62
CA ALA A 26 6.84 5.67 -5.94
C ALA A 26 5.54 5.26 -6.69
N PRO A 27 4.86 6.20 -7.38
CA PRO A 27 3.79 5.86 -8.30
C PRO A 27 4.25 4.89 -9.39
N GLY A 28 3.41 3.91 -9.73
CA GLY A 28 3.74 2.84 -10.67
C GLY A 28 4.50 1.66 -10.05
N ALA A 29 4.92 1.76 -8.78
CA ALA A 29 5.50 0.66 -8.02
C ALA A 29 4.54 0.19 -6.92
N ALA A 30 4.81 -1.01 -6.40
CA ALA A 30 4.11 -1.60 -5.27
C ALA A 30 5.12 -2.41 -4.44
N GLY A 31 4.79 -2.71 -3.19
CA GLY A 31 5.67 -3.50 -2.34
C GLY A 31 5.32 -3.44 -0.86
N THR A 32 6.30 -3.83 -0.05
CA THR A 32 6.26 -3.83 1.41
C THR A 32 7.59 -3.37 2.00
N ASP A 33 7.61 -3.01 3.27
CA ASP A 33 8.82 -2.77 4.05
C ASP A 33 8.88 -3.66 5.33
N SER A 34 9.99 -3.57 6.06
CA SER A 34 10.13 -4.27 7.34
C SER A 34 9.33 -3.58 8.47
N GLY A 35 9.01 -2.30 8.32
CA GLY A 35 8.17 -1.47 9.20
C GLY A 35 6.68 -1.80 9.26
N GLY A 36 6.19 -2.74 8.43
CA GLY A 36 4.78 -3.15 8.43
C GLY A 36 3.91 -2.25 7.56
N ILE A 37 4.45 -1.79 6.44
CA ILE A 37 3.75 -1.06 5.40
C ILE A 37 3.58 -1.95 4.17
N TRP A 38 2.41 -1.85 3.55
CA TRP A 38 2.14 -2.36 2.20
C TRP A 38 1.62 -1.23 1.35
N TRP A 39 2.11 -1.11 0.12
CA TRP A 39 1.61 -0.12 -0.82
C TRP A 39 1.35 -0.71 -2.20
N ALA A 40 0.35 -0.12 -2.86
CA ALA A 40 -0.03 -0.39 -4.23
C ALA A 40 -0.11 0.96 -4.96
N SER A 41 0.00 0.94 -6.28
CA SER A 41 -0.19 2.13 -7.09
C SER A 41 -1.30 1.92 -8.12
N SER A 42 -1.89 3.02 -8.55
CA SER A 42 -2.91 3.04 -9.60
C SER A 42 -2.96 4.41 -10.27
N VAL A 43 -3.84 4.56 -11.27
CA VAL A 43 -4.13 5.83 -11.93
C VAL A 43 -5.59 6.19 -11.70
N CYS A 44 -5.86 7.20 -10.87
CA CYS A 44 -7.20 7.65 -10.51
C CYS A 44 -7.57 8.94 -11.24
N GLY A 45 -8.54 8.88 -12.15
CA GLY A 45 -8.96 10.04 -12.95
C GLY A 45 -7.79 10.66 -13.74
N GLY A 46 -6.92 9.83 -14.32
CA GLY A 46 -5.75 10.26 -15.08
C GLY A 46 -4.57 10.77 -14.24
N ARG A 47 -4.61 10.64 -12.90
CA ARG A 47 -3.54 11.07 -12.00
C ARG A 47 -2.93 9.89 -11.26
N PRO A 48 -1.62 9.90 -10.98
CA PRO A 48 -0.98 8.85 -10.20
C PRO A 48 -1.63 8.75 -8.82
N ALA A 49 -1.75 7.54 -8.30
CA ALA A 49 -2.25 7.27 -6.96
C ALA A 49 -1.41 6.19 -6.27
N VAL A 50 -1.31 6.33 -4.96
CA VAL A 50 -0.62 5.38 -4.08
C VAL A 50 -1.56 5.04 -2.92
N HIS A 51 -1.83 3.75 -2.74
CA HIS A 51 -2.66 3.20 -1.68
C HIS A 51 -1.75 2.57 -0.65
N VAL A 52 -1.83 3.02 0.60
CA VAL A 52 -0.90 2.62 1.66
C VAL A 52 -1.68 2.04 2.82
N MET A 53 -1.21 0.91 3.34
CA MET A 53 -1.71 0.30 4.56
C MET A 53 -0.57 0.17 5.56
N TRP A 54 -0.76 0.74 6.75
CA TRP A 54 0.12 0.58 7.89
C TRP A 54 -0.47 -0.38 8.89
N LEU A 55 0.35 -1.33 9.31
CA LEU A 55 0.00 -2.33 10.28
C LEU A 55 0.87 -2.19 11.53
N SER A 56 0.34 -1.48 12.52
CA SER A 56 1.03 -1.30 13.79
C SER A 56 0.96 -2.57 14.63
N TYR A 57 2.00 -2.81 15.44
CA TYR A 57 1.96 -3.81 16.50
C TYR A 57 0.72 -3.64 17.40
N PRO A 58 0.04 -4.72 17.81
CA PRO A 58 0.33 -6.14 17.54
C PRO A 58 -0.42 -6.72 16.32
N TYR A 59 -1.06 -5.90 15.49
CA TYR A 59 -1.91 -6.40 14.40
C TYR A 59 -1.14 -7.23 13.38
N ASP A 60 0.15 -6.94 13.17
CA ASP A 60 1.10 -7.71 12.39
C ASP A 60 1.21 -9.18 12.78
N ARG A 61 0.95 -9.50 14.05
CA ARG A 61 0.96 -10.89 14.52
C ARG A 61 -0.40 -11.57 14.49
N ILE A 62 -1.48 -10.79 14.42
CA ILE A 62 -2.84 -11.31 14.56
C ILE A 62 -3.45 -11.63 13.19
N VAL A 63 -3.10 -10.88 12.15
CA VAL A 63 -3.72 -11.03 10.82
C VAL A 63 -2.79 -11.51 9.70
N PRO A 64 -1.66 -12.23 9.94
CA PRO A 64 -0.71 -12.54 8.87
C PRO A 64 -1.39 -13.30 7.71
N ASP A 65 -2.19 -14.32 8.02
CA ASP A 65 -2.89 -15.15 7.03
C ASP A 65 -3.99 -14.42 6.25
N ARG A 66 -4.42 -13.24 6.74
CA ARG A 66 -5.51 -12.44 6.14
C ARG A 66 -5.01 -11.14 5.54
N LEU A 67 -3.73 -10.85 5.68
CA LEU A 67 -3.17 -9.55 5.35
C LEU A 67 -3.26 -9.26 3.86
N GLU A 68 -2.91 -10.23 3.02
CA GLU A 68 -3.02 -10.11 1.57
C GLU A 68 -4.47 -9.81 1.15
N ALA A 69 -5.41 -10.63 1.63
CA ALA A 69 -6.83 -10.48 1.30
C ALA A 69 -7.38 -9.12 1.75
N LEU A 70 -6.98 -8.67 2.95
CA LEU A 70 -7.40 -7.38 3.48
C LEU A 70 -6.84 -6.22 2.69
N PHE A 71 -5.55 -6.28 2.34
CA PHE A 71 -4.91 -5.24 1.54
C PHE A 71 -5.53 -5.14 0.15
N ARG A 72 -5.73 -6.29 -0.53
CA ARG A 72 -6.39 -6.34 -1.84
C ARG A 72 -7.79 -5.75 -1.77
N ALA A 73 -8.60 -6.15 -0.78
CA ALA A 73 -9.96 -5.62 -0.60
C ALA A 73 -9.97 -4.09 -0.40
N TYR A 74 -9.02 -3.57 0.38
CA TYR A 74 -8.85 -2.13 0.56
C TYR A 74 -8.50 -1.43 -0.76
N VAL A 75 -7.52 -1.93 -1.51
CA VAL A 75 -7.10 -1.33 -2.78
C VAL A 75 -8.23 -1.38 -3.80
N ASP A 76 -8.97 -2.48 -3.86
CA ASP A 76 -10.11 -2.66 -4.79
C ASP A 76 -11.24 -1.68 -4.47
N ASP A 77 -11.66 -1.57 -3.21
CA ASP A 77 -12.69 -0.59 -2.78
C ASP A 77 -12.22 0.85 -3.06
N ALA A 78 -10.96 1.16 -2.75
CA ALA A 78 -10.42 2.50 -2.96
C ALA A 78 -10.33 2.86 -4.45
N ALA A 79 -9.98 1.90 -5.30
CA ALA A 79 -9.87 2.04 -6.74
C ALA A 79 -11.25 2.19 -7.39
N GLU A 80 -12.20 1.33 -7.05
CA GLU A 80 -13.56 1.36 -7.60
C GLU A 80 -14.26 2.68 -7.29
N ARG A 81 -14.24 3.13 -6.02
CA ARG A 81 -14.87 4.39 -5.61
C ARG A 81 -14.31 5.64 -6.30
N ARG A 82 -13.08 5.56 -6.81
CA ARG A 82 -12.37 6.69 -7.43
C ARG A 82 -12.20 6.53 -8.94
N GLY A 83 -12.71 5.44 -9.53
CA GLY A 83 -12.52 5.13 -10.95
C GLY A 83 -11.04 4.99 -11.32
N CYS A 84 -10.26 4.31 -10.48
CA CYS A 84 -8.84 4.09 -10.73
C CYS A 84 -8.62 2.91 -11.70
N THR A 85 -7.53 3.00 -12.45
CA THR A 85 -7.08 2.03 -13.45
C THR A 85 -5.62 1.66 -13.19
N ASP A 86 -5.08 0.70 -13.94
CA ASP A 86 -3.66 0.32 -13.89
C ASP A 86 -3.15 0.00 -12.47
N VAL A 87 -3.93 -0.78 -11.71
CA VAL A 87 -3.60 -1.12 -10.33
C VAL A 87 -2.41 -2.10 -10.30
N VAL A 88 -1.27 -1.62 -9.80
CA VAL A 88 -0.06 -2.41 -9.50
C VAL A 88 -0.11 -2.80 -8.02
N ARG A 89 0.02 -4.10 -7.73
CA ARG A 89 -0.06 -4.66 -6.37
C ARG A 89 1.26 -5.34 -5.99
N PRO A 90 1.57 -5.46 -4.69
CA PRO A 90 2.64 -6.32 -4.22
C PRO A 90 2.37 -7.79 -4.62
N ASP A 91 3.44 -8.56 -4.74
CA ASP A 91 3.36 -9.99 -5.00
C ASP A 91 2.98 -10.75 -3.72
N ALA A 92 2.49 -11.98 -3.85
CA ALA A 92 2.13 -12.80 -2.69
C ALA A 92 3.30 -13.01 -1.71
N ALA A 93 4.53 -13.06 -2.23
CA ALA A 93 5.75 -13.16 -1.42
C ALA A 93 5.95 -11.93 -0.50
N ASP A 94 5.46 -10.76 -0.88
CA ASP A 94 5.53 -9.53 -0.07
C ASP A 94 4.60 -9.57 1.16
N PHE A 95 3.71 -10.56 1.23
CA PHE A 95 2.87 -10.81 2.41
C PHE A 95 3.38 -11.96 3.27
N ALA A 96 4.34 -12.75 2.77
CA ALA A 96 4.92 -13.87 3.49
C ALA A 96 5.93 -13.36 4.54
N ARG A 97 5.43 -13.05 5.74
CA ARG A 97 6.29 -12.82 6.91
C ARG A 97 6.55 -14.16 7.64
N ASN A 98 7.82 -14.50 7.81
CA ASN A 98 8.28 -15.59 8.69
C ASN A 98 8.30 -15.13 10.16
#